data_AF-A0A4R8R1S6-F1
#
_entry.id   AF-A0A4R8R1S6-F1
#
_cell.length_a   1.000
_cell.length_b   1.000
_cell.length_c   1.000
_cell.angle_alpha   90.00
_cell.angle_beta   90.00
_cell.angle_gamma   90.00
#
_symmetry.space_group_name_H-M   'P 1'
#
loop_
_entity.id
_entity.type
_entity.pdbx_description
1 polymer ?
#
loop_
_entity_poly.entity_id
_entity_poly.type
_entity_poly.pdbx_seq_one_letter_code
_entity_poly.pdbx_strand_id
1 'polypeptide(L)'
;MIARDSDPPSDAPETLNRILHLATMIVVNAIPLAGWFVGGWSAGTTLAVYWFETVVASLFVALRTVVHKRWSPRRGHFQYQVPGPNRSRSRDSFAKGFLFTTLVFSAAHGFFLAIILFLLTHNGKAALIGIDWHSVGFGCLQVFIALAVDFLVDLPSLRRWSFWQLEMLASRGFLRVAVVHLTLILGMFAVAVTDAPSALFGVFVALKTMYSLSATFPQWEPATPPRWLSRAMNRIPGARPGLTFEEQWAKDRRDEAARRKKNEEPWSAVRR
;
A
#
# COMPACT_ATOMS: atom_id res chain seq x y z
N MET A 1 -12.07 4.53 54.47
CA MET A 1 -11.91 5.16 53.14
C MET A 1 -10.47 4.97 52.72
N ILE A 2 -10.19 3.99 51.85
CA ILE A 2 -8.89 3.83 51.18
C ILE A 2 -9.22 3.75 49.69
N ALA A 3 -8.71 4.71 48.94
CA ALA A 3 -8.87 4.80 47.49
C ALA A 3 -8.19 3.57 46.87
N ARG A 4 -8.93 2.85 46.03
CA ARG A 4 -8.36 1.85 45.12
C ARG A 4 -7.61 2.62 44.04
N ASP A 5 -6.29 2.43 43.99
CA ASP A 5 -5.48 2.74 42.83
C ASP A 5 -6.06 2.00 41.62
N SER A 6 -6.51 2.77 40.64
CA SER A 6 -6.83 2.26 39.31
C SER A 6 -5.51 2.01 38.59
N ASP A 7 -5.11 0.73 38.48
CA ASP A 7 -4.08 0.32 37.53
C ASP A 7 -4.44 0.88 36.14
N PRO A 8 -3.51 1.55 35.43
CA PRO A 8 -3.74 1.90 34.04
C PRO A 8 -3.94 0.61 33.23
N PRO A 9 -4.90 0.57 32.27
CA PRO A 9 -5.05 -0.59 31.41
C PRO A 9 -3.70 -0.88 30.73
N SER A 10 -3.27 -2.13 30.76
CA SER A 10 -2.00 -2.54 30.16
C SER A 10 -2.01 -2.26 28.65
N ASP A 11 -1.29 -1.23 28.20
CA ASP A 11 -1.05 -0.91 26.77
C ASP A 11 -0.09 -1.91 26.08
N ALA A 12 0.36 -2.93 26.82
CA ALA A 12 1.26 -3.98 26.36
C ALA A 12 0.81 -4.71 25.06
N PRO A 13 -0.47 -5.11 24.87
CA PRO A 13 -0.89 -5.82 23.66
C PRO A 13 -0.93 -4.93 22.42
N GLU A 14 -1.25 -3.63 22.55
CA GLU A 14 -1.21 -2.69 21.42
C GLU A 14 0.24 -2.41 20.98
N THR A 15 1.14 -2.26 21.94
CA THR A 15 2.56 -2.00 21.69
C THR A 15 3.22 -3.20 21.00
N LEU A 16 2.92 -4.42 21.46
CA LEU A 16 3.42 -5.66 20.85
C LEU A 16 2.91 -5.83 19.42
N ASN A 17 1.62 -5.61 19.16
CA ASN A 17 1.07 -5.69 17.80
C ASN A 17 1.75 -4.69 16.86
N ARG A 18 2.00 -3.46 17.33
CA ARG A 18 2.71 -2.46 16.53
C ARG A 18 4.14 -2.88 16.20
N ILE A 19 4.86 -3.46 17.16
CA ILE A 19 6.21 -4.01 16.95
C ILE A 19 6.16 -5.17 15.95
N LEU A 20 5.18 -6.06 16.06
CA LEU A 20 5.01 -7.18 15.13
C LEU A 20 4.71 -6.69 13.70
N HIS A 21 3.85 -5.69 13.51
CA HIS A 21 3.62 -5.11 12.18
C HIS A 21 4.87 -4.48 11.57
N LEU A 22 5.64 -3.74 12.39
CA LEU A 22 6.91 -3.18 11.95
C LEU A 22 7.91 -4.27 11.60
N ALA A 23 8.00 -5.32 12.42
CA ALA A 23 8.86 -6.47 12.18
C ALA A 23 8.45 -7.21 10.90
N THR A 24 7.16 -7.50 10.69
CA THR A 24 6.65 -8.09 9.43
C THR A 24 7.02 -7.22 8.24
N MET A 25 6.78 -5.91 8.33
CA MET A 25 7.10 -5.00 7.25
C MET A 25 8.60 -5.01 6.93
N ILE A 26 9.46 -5.03 7.95
CA ILE A 26 10.91 -5.14 7.77
C ILE A 26 11.27 -6.48 7.14
N VAL A 27 10.73 -7.60 7.65
CA VAL A 27 11.00 -8.96 7.17
C VAL A 27 10.59 -9.13 5.71
N VAL A 28 9.38 -8.69 5.33
CA VAL A 28 8.87 -8.80 3.96
C VAL A 28 9.71 -7.99 2.98
N ASN A 29 10.22 -6.82 3.39
CA ASN A 29 11.16 -6.06 2.58
C ASN A 29 12.57 -6.67 2.57
N ALA A 30 13.00 -7.26 3.69
CA ALA A 30 14.30 -7.87 3.85
C ALA A 30 14.46 -9.18 3.07
N ILE A 31 13.39 -9.95 2.82
CA ILE A 31 13.48 -11.21 2.08
C ILE A 31 14.08 -11.03 0.68
N PRO A 32 13.56 -10.15 -0.21
CA PRO A 32 14.16 -9.92 -1.52
C PRO A 32 15.56 -9.27 -1.44
N LEU A 33 15.78 -8.41 -0.43
CA LEU A 33 17.07 -7.75 -0.19
C LEU A 33 18.17 -8.75 0.20
N ALA A 34 17.88 -9.61 1.17
CA ALA A 34 18.79 -10.65 1.64
C ALA A 34 19.00 -11.70 0.55
N GLY A 35 17.94 -12.06 -0.19
CA GLY A 35 18.04 -12.92 -1.36
C GLY A 35 19.05 -12.38 -2.39
N TRP A 36 18.96 -11.10 -2.73
CA TRP A 36 19.88 -10.44 -3.67
C TRP A 36 21.31 -10.32 -3.15
N PHE A 37 21.51 -9.76 -1.94
CA PHE A 37 22.84 -9.43 -1.43
C PHE A 37 23.58 -10.61 -0.78
N VAL A 38 22.86 -11.58 -0.23
CA VAL A 38 23.44 -12.69 0.54
C VAL A 38 23.11 -14.05 -0.11
N GLY A 39 21.91 -14.20 -0.64
CA GLY A 39 21.43 -15.45 -1.26
C GLY A 39 21.87 -15.67 -2.70
N GLY A 40 22.59 -14.73 -3.31
CA GLY A 40 23.02 -14.80 -4.72
C GLY A 40 21.86 -14.82 -5.72
N TRP A 41 20.68 -14.33 -5.32
CA TRP A 41 19.52 -14.35 -6.18
C TRP A 41 19.76 -13.49 -7.42
N SER A 42 19.33 -14.04 -8.55
CA SER A 42 19.33 -13.29 -9.77
C SER A 42 18.28 -12.18 -9.77
N ALA A 43 18.41 -11.32 -10.78
CA ALA A 43 17.51 -10.23 -11.08
C ALA A 43 16.08 -10.74 -11.29
N GLY A 44 15.93 -11.82 -12.07
CA GLY A 44 14.63 -12.42 -12.35
C GLY A 44 13.98 -13.05 -11.12
N THR A 45 14.77 -13.73 -10.28
CA THR A 45 14.30 -14.36 -9.03
C THR A 45 13.75 -13.32 -8.07
N THR A 46 14.51 -12.25 -7.81
CA THR A 46 14.11 -11.16 -6.91
C THR A 46 12.84 -10.46 -7.39
N LEU A 47 12.74 -10.21 -8.69
CA LEU A 47 11.61 -9.50 -9.28
C LEU A 47 10.33 -10.35 -9.29
N ALA A 48 10.45 -11.66 -9.53
CA ALA A 48 9.33 -12.60 -9.44
C ALA A 48 8.78 -12.70 -8.00
N VAL A 49 9.66 -12.81 -7.00
CA VAL A 49 9.26 -12.85 -5.57
C VAL A 49 8.58 -11.54 -5.17
N TYR A 50 9.08 -10.39 -5.63
CA TYR A 50 8.46 -9.10 -5.35
C TYR A 50 7.08 -8.91 -6.01
N TRP A 51 6.93 -9.35 -7.26
CA TRP A 51 5.64 -9.32 -7.94
C TRP A 51 4.63 -10.18 -7.16
N PHE A 52 5.03 -11.39 -6.74
CA PHE A 52 4.21 -12.26 -5.92
C PHE A 52 3.85 -11.62 -4.56
N GLU A 53 4.82 -11.02 -3.87
CA GLU A 53 4.61 -10.26 -2.62
C GLU A 53 3.50 -9.21 -2.79
N THR A 54 3.56 -8.45 -3.89
CA THR A 54 2.60 -7.37 -4.18
C THR A 54 1.18 -7.93 -4.38
N VAL A 55 1.04 -9.03 -5.12
CA VAL A 55 -0.25 -9.70 -5.34
C VAL A 55 -0.80 -10.23 -4.02
N VAL A 56 0.00 -11.01 -3.28
CA VAL A 56 -0.44 -11.65 -2.04
C VAL A 56 -0.78 -10.62 -0.96
N ALA A 57 0.02 -9.56 -0.80
CA ALA A 57 -0.29 -8.49 0.13
C ALA A 57 -1.64 -7.82 -0.21
N SER A 58 -1.92 -7.60 -1.49
CA SER A 58 -3.19 -7.03 -1.95
C SER A 58 -4.37 -7.95 -1.66
N LEU A 59 -4.20 -9.27 -1.85
CA LEU A 59 -5.21 -10.26 -1.51
C LEU A 59 -5.48 -10.28 0.01
N PHE A 60 -4.45 -10.19 0.85
CA PHE A 60 -4.61 -10.12 2.30
C PHE A 60 -5.30 -8.83 2.77
N VAL A 61 -5.13 -7.70 2.07
CA VAL A 61 -5.90 -6.47 2.33
C VAL A 61 -7.37 -6.66 1.94
N ALA A 62 -7.64 -7.28 0.80
CA ALA A 62 -9.01 -7.60 0.38
C ALA A 62 -9.68 -8.58 1.38
N LEU A 63 -8.93 -9.58 1.86
CA LEU A 63 -9.41 -10.53 2.87
C LEU A 63 -9.77 -9.83 4.19
N ARG A 64 -8.91 -8.94 4.71
CA ARG A 64 -9.23 -8.11 5.89
C ARG A 64 -10.50 -7.30 5.68
N THR A 65 -10.68 -6.75 4.49
CA THR A 65 -11.87 -5.97 4.15
C THR A 65 -13.14 -6.83 4.16
N VAL A 66 -13.09 -8.05 3.62
CA VAL A 66 -14.22 -9.00 3.62
C VAL A 66 -14.56 -9.49 5.03
N VAL A 67 -13.54 -9.84 5.82
CA VAL A 67 -13.71 -10.27 7.21
C VAL A 67 -14.31 -9.13 8.05
N HIS A 68 -13.77 -7.92 7.92
CA HIS A 68 -14.32 -6.75 8.59
C HIS A 68 -15.76 -6.44 8.15
N LYS A 69 -16.09 -6.59 6.86
CA LYS A 69 -17.47 -6.42 6.38
C LYS A 69 -18.43 -7.38 7.09
N ARG A 70 -17.99 -8.60 7.40
CA ARG A 70 -18.81 -9.62 8.09
C ARG A 70 -18.97 -9.34 9.59
N TRP A 71 -17.95 -8.81 10.26
CA TRP A 71 -18.01 -8.55 11.70
C TRP A 71 -18.52 -7.16 12.09
N SER A 72 -18.27 -6.16 11.25
CA SER A 72 -18.58 -4.74 11.47
C SER A 72 -19.08 -4.15 10.15
N PRO A 73 -20.34 -4.43 9.76
CA PRO A 73 -20.89 -3.93 8.51
C PRO A 73 -21.08 -2.41 8.59
N ARG A 74 -20.19 -1.69 7.91
CA ARG A 74 -20.22 -0.24 7.75
C ARG A 74 -20.71 0.15 6.36
N ARG A 75 -21.30 1.33 6.23
CA ARG A 75 -21.85 1.86 4.98
C ARG A 75 -20.80 1.93 3.86
N GLY A 76 -19.54 2.20 4.18
CA GLY A 76 -18.43 2.23 3.23
C GLY A 76 -18.19 0.91 2.48
N HIS A 77 -18.58 -0.24 3.05
CA HIS A 77 -18.47 -1.55 2.39
C HIS A 77 -19.50 -1.77 1.27
N PHE A 78 -20.62 -1.05 1.31
CA PHE A 78 -21.76 -1.26 0.40
C PHE A 78 -22.05 -0.04 -0.49
N GLN A 79 -21.87 1.16 0.04
CA GLN A 79 -22.08 2.43 -0.66
C GLN A 79 -20.84 3.31 -0.49
N TYR A 80 -19.75 2.89 -1.12
CA TYR A 80 -18.46 3.57 -0.99
C TYR A 80 -18.50 4.94 -1.67
N GLN A 81 -18.16 5.98 -0.92
CA GLN A 81 -17.88 7.31 -1.47
C GLN A 81 -16.37 7.45 -1.69
N VAL A 82 -15.99 7.52 -2.96
CA VAL A 82 -14.59 7.68 -3.42
C VAL A 82 -14.09 9.08 -3.07
N PRO A 83 -12.81 9.25 -2.68
CA PRO A 83 -12.17 10.57 -2.58
C PRO A 83 -12.16 11.31 -3.92
N GLY A 84 -12.37 12.64 -3.90
CA GLY A 84 -12.19 13.50 -5.07
C GLY A 84 -13.36 14.45 -5.38
N PRO A 85 -13.17 15.36 -6.35
CA PRO A 85 -14.15 16.41 -6.68
C PRO A 85 -15.42 15.84 -7.34
N ASN A 86 -15.31 14.70 -8.02
CA ASN A 86 -16.43 14.03 -8.63
C ASN A 86 -16.94 12.92 -7.69
N ARG A 87 -17.79 13.30 -6.74
CA ARG A 87 -18.34 12.43 -5.67
C ARG A 87 -19.37 11.43 -6.22
N SER A 88 -19.03 10.69 -7.26
CA SER A 88 -19.88 9.62 -7.75
C SER A 88 -20.01 8.57 -6.65
N ARG A 89 -21.26 8.26 -6.28
CA ARG A 89 -21.56 7.15 -5.38
C ARG A 89 -21.26 5.88 -6.15
N SER A 90 -20.16 5.22 -5.82
CA SER A 90 -19.91 3.88 -6.37
C SER A 90 -20.99 2.95 -5.81
N ARG A 91 -21.78 2.34 -6.72
CA ARG A 91 -22.70 1.25 -6.36
C ARG A 91 -21.95 -0.07 -6.11
N ASP A 92 -20.68 -0.13 -6.47
CA ASP A 92 -19.84 -1.28 -6.20
C ASP A 92 -19.23 -1.21 -4.80
N SER A 93 -19.10 -2.37 -4.16
CA SER A 93 -18.43 -2.48 -2.86
C SER A 93 -16.97 -2.05 -2.95
N PHE A 94 -16.47 -1.35 -1.94
CA PHE A 94 -15.07 -0.93 -1.81
C PHE A 94 -14.09 -2.08 -2.13
N ALA A 95 -14.32 -3.27 -1.56
CA ALA A 95 -13.48 -4.44 -1.77
C ALA A 95 -13.39 -4.87 -3.24
N LYS A 96 -14.52 -4.84 -3.96
CA LYS A 96 -14.58 -5.21 -5.39
C LYS A 96 -13.83 -4.21 -6.25
N GLY A 97 -14.02 -2.91 -6.01
CA GLY A 97 -13.29 -1.85 -6.71
C GLY A 97 -11.78 -1.95 -6.47
N PHE A 98 -11.38 -2.05 -5.21
CA PHE A 98 -9.98 -2.24 -4.83
C PHE A 98 -9.36 -3.49 -5.47
N LEU A 99 -10.01 -4.64 -5.33
CA LEU A 99 -9.50 -5.91 -5.86
C LEU A 99 -9.41 -5.88 -7.38
N PHE A 100 -10.43 -5.36 -8.07
CA PHE A 100 -10.41 -5.23 -9.53
C PHE A 100 -9.25 -4.36 -9.99
N THR A 101 -9.12 -3.14 -9.44
CA THR A 101 -8.02 -2.24 -9.82
C THR A 101 -6.67 -2.87 -9.54
N THR A 102 -6.46 -3.40 -8.34
CA THR A 102 -5.15 -3.95 -7.96
C THR A 102 -4.80 -5.21 -8.75
N LEU A 103 -5.77 -6.09 -9.05
CA LEU A 103 -5.50 -7.28 -9.87
C LEU A 103 -5.21 -6.92 -11.33
N VAL A 104 -5.97 -5.98 -11.94
CA VAL A 104 -5.72 -5.54 -13.32
C VAL A 104 -4.33 -4.92 -13.45
N PHE A 105 -3.96 -4.02 -12.53
CA PHE A 105 -2.61 -3.43 -12.52
C PHE A 105 -1.53 -4.48 -12.26
N SER A 106 -1.74 -5.40 -11.32
CA SER A 106 -0.76 -6.46 -11.02
C SER A 106 -0.59 -7.45 -12.18
N ALA A 107 -1.67 -7.76 -12.91
CA ALA A 107 -1.65 -8.62 -14.09
C ALA A 107 -0.94 -7.94 -15.26
N ALA A 108 -1.25 -6.68 -15.55
CA ALA A 108 -0.53 -5.88 -16.55
C ALA A 108 0.97 -5.81 -16.21
N HIS A 109 1.30 -5.62 -14.94
CA HIS A 109 2.68 -5.59 -14.49
C HIS A 109 3.39 -6.95 -14.63
N GLY A 110 2.72 -8.05 -14.27
CA GLY A 110 3.23 -9.40 -14.47
C GLY A 110 3.46 -9.73 -15.94
N PHE A 111 2.59 -9.23 -16.82
CA PHE A 111 2.76 -9.34 -18.27
C PHE A 111 3.99 -8.58 -18.79
N PHE A 112 4.18 -7.33 -18.37
CA PHE A 112 5.40 -6.58 -18.71
C PHE A 112 6.66 -7.28 -18.19
N LEU A 113 6.62 -7.79 -16.96
CA LEU A 113 7.71 -8.57 -16.39
C LEU A 113 8.03 -9.79 -17.26
N ALA A 114 7.01 -10.56 -17.66
CA ALA A 114 7.19 -11.71 -18.54
C ALA A 114 7.82 -11.34 -19.89
N ILE A 115 7.38 -10.24 -20.51
CA ILE A 115 7.97 -9.73 -21.77
C ILE A 115 9.43 -9.34 -21.58
N ILE A 116 9.75 -8.58 -20.53
CA ILE A 116 11.11 -8.12 -20.26
C ILE A 116 12.04 -9.33 -20.05
N LEU A 117 11.61 -10.30 -19.24
CA LEU A 117 12.35 -11.54 -19.02
C LEU A 117 12.53 -12.33 -20.32
N PHE A 118 11.48 -12.44 -21.14
CA PHE A 118 11.53 -13.14 -22.43
C PHE A 118 12.52 -12.47 -23.39
N LEU A 119 12.41 -11.15 -23.58
CA LEU A 119 13.28 -10.38 -24.48
C LEU A 119 14.75 -10.46 -24.03
N LEU A 120 15.03 -10.36 -22.73
CA LEU A 120 16.40 -10.43 -22.22
C LEU A 120 16.99 -11.85 -22.32
N THR A 121 16.14 -12.89 -22.18
CA THR A 121 16.53 -14.29 -22.41
C THR A 121 16.86 -14.52 -23.88
N HIS A 122 16.01 -14.02 -24.79
CA HIS A 122 16.19 -14.17 -26.23
C HIS A 122 17.41 -13.38 -26.75
N ASN A 123 17.80 -12.27 -26.10
CA ASN A 123 18.98 -11.47 -26.45
C ASN A 123 20.31 -12.00 -25.85
N GLY A 124 20.35 -13.25 -25.38
CA GLY A 124 21.59 -13.87 -24.88
C GLY A 124 22.08 -13.37 -23.52
N LYS A 125 21.36 -12.45 -22.87
CA LYS A 125 21.64 -11.97 -21.50
C LYS A 125 20.99 -12.86 -20.43
N ALA A 126 20.60 -14.10 -20.77
CA ALA A 126 19.96 -15.05 -19.87
C ALA A 126 20.78 -15.33 -18.61
N ALA A 127 22.11 -15.36 -18.71
CA ALA A 127 23.02 -15.55 -17.57
C ALA A 127 22.98 -14.39 -16.54
N LEU A 128 22.61 -13.17 -16.96
CA LEU A 128 22.46 -12.01 -16.07
C LEU A 128 21.13 -12.00 -15.30
N ILE A 129 20.17 -12.84 -15.70
CA ILE A 129 18.79 -12.86 -15.15
C ILE A 129 18.41 -14.20 -14.53
N GLY A 130 19.15 -15.27 -14.83
CA GLY A 130 18.87 -16.68 -14.54
C GLY A 130 17.87 -16.93 -13.41
N ILE A 131 16.65 -17.32 -13.75
CA ILE A 131 15.59 -17.54 -12.74
C ILE A 131 15.83 -18.88 -12.08
N ASP A 132 16.09 -18.88 -10.77
CA ASP A 132 16.07 -20.10 -9.99
C ASP A 132 14.67 -20.28 -9.38
N TRP A 133 13.87 -21.16 -9.99
CA TRP A 133 12.51 -21.45 -9.56
C TRP A 133 12.43 -22.02 -8.15
N HIS A 134 13.49 -22.69 -7.66
CA HIS A 134 13.55 -23.17 -6.29
C HIS A 134 13.64 -22.00 -5.30
N SER A 135 14.57 -21.07 -5.54
CA SER A 135 14.68 -19.83 -4.76
C SER A 135 13.43 -18.95 -4.86
N VAL A 136 12.79 -18.86 -6.04
CA VAL A 136 11.50 -18.16 -6.18
C VAL A 136 10.45 -18.81 -5.27
N GLY A 137 10.31 -20.15 -5.32
CA GLY A 137 9.35 -20.87 -4.49
C GLY A 137 9.56 -20.64 -2.99
N PHE A 138 10.82 -20.71 -2.55
CA PHE A 138 11.17 -20.47 -1.15
C PHE A 138 10.90 -19.02 -0.72
N GLY A 139 11.31 -18.03 -1.53
CA GLY A 139 11.04 -16.61 -1.27
C GLY A 139 9.55 -16.30 -1.20
N CYS A 140 8.77 -16.83 -2.15
CA CYS A 140 7.31 -16.71 -2.16
C CYS A 140 6.68 -17.33 -0.91
N LEU A 141 7.14 -18.51 -0.48
CA LEU A 141 6.65 -19.17 0.73
C LEU A 141 6.95 -18.34 1.98
N GLN A 142 8.17 -17.82 2.12
CA GLN A 142 8.56 -16.96 3.26
C GLN A 142 7.69 -15.69 3.32
N VAL A 143 7.51 -15.02 2.18
CA VAL A 143 6.64 -13.83 2.08
C VAL A 143 5.20 -14.18 2.45
N PHE A 144 4.68 -15.29 1.93
CA PHE A 144 3.31 -15.73 2.23
C PHE A 144 3.13 -15.99 3.73
N ILE A 145 4.05 -16.71 4.37
CA ILE A 145 4.00 -17.00 5.81
C ILE A 145 4.05 -15.70 6.61
N ALA A 146 4.97 -14.78 6.28
CA ALA A 146 5.07 -13.49 6.99
C ALA A 146 3.76 -12.69 6.90
N LEU A 147 3.17 -12.58 5.71
CA LEU A 147 1.90 -11.89 5.51
C LEU A 147 0.71 -12.61 6.16
N ALA A 148 0.74 -13.94 6.22
CA ALA A 148 -0.28 -14.74 6.89
C ALA A 148 -0.23 -14.54 8.42
N VAL A 149 0.97 -14.56 9.02
CA VAL A 149 1.16 -14.29 10.45
C VAL A 149 0.64 -12.90 10.81
N ASP A 150 1.01 -11.89 10.02
CA ASP A 150 0.53 -10.51 10.17
C ASP A 150 -1.00 -10.41 10.11
N PHE A 151 -1.63 -11.12 9.18
CA PHE A 151 -3.08 -11.22 9.08
C PHE A 151 -3.71 -11.89 10.32
N LEU A 152 -3.10 -12.96 10.83
CA LEU A 152 -3.60 -13.66 12.02
C LEU A 152 -3.48 -12.80 13.28
N VAL A 153 -2.40 -12.01 13.42
CA VAL A 153 -2.22 -11.06 14.51
C VAL A 153 -3.25 -9.93 14.45
N ASP A 154 -3.61 -9.47 13.25
CA ASP A 154 -4.65 -8.45 13.07
C ASP A 154 -6.05 -8.93 13.41
N LEU A 155 -6.31 -10.24 13.24
CA LEU A 155 -7.63 -10.83 13.26
C LEU A 155 -8.46 -10.48 14.52
N PRO A 156 -7.93 -10.52 15.76
CA PRO A 156 -8.68 -10.13 16.95
C PRO A 156 -8.99 -8.62 17.00
N SER A 157 -8.07 -7.79 16.52
CA SER A 157 -8.20 -6.32 16.55
C SER A 157 -9.10 -5.78 15.43
N LEU A 158 -9.20 -6.52 14.31
CA LEU A 158 -9.91 -6.15 13.09
C LEU A 158 -11.39 -5.82 13.34
N ARG A 159 -12.02 -6.43 14.36
CA ARG A 159 -13.41 -6.12 14.74
C ARG A 159 -13.59 -4.68 15.24
N ARG A 160 -12.55 -4.11 15.85
CA ARG A 160 -12.56 -2.76 16.44
C ARG A 160 -12.07 -1.68 15.46
N TRP A 161 -11.56 -2.08 14.31
CA TRP A 161 -11.06 -1.14 13.33
C TRP A 161 -12.19 -0.25 12.78
N SER A 162 -11.81 0.96 12.43
CA SER A 162 -12.63 1.87 11.63
C SER A 162 -12.51 1.51 10.16
N PHE A 163 -13.53 1.85 9.38
CA PHE A 163 -13.48 1.74 7.92
C PHE A 163 -12.34 2.60 7.34
N TRP A 164 -12.05 3.75 7.96
CA TRP A 164 -10.93 4.60 7.59
C TRP A 164 -9.57 3.88 7.66
N GLN A 165 -9.33 3.08 8.70
CA GLN A 165 -8.08 2.32 8.82
C GLN A 165 -7.93 1.30 7.68
N LEU A 166 -9.02 0.67 7.24
CA LEU A 166 -9.01 -0.21 6.07
C LEU A 166 -8.77 0.54 4.76
N GLU A 167 -9.40 1.70 4.59
CA GLU A 167 -9.20 2.56 3.41
C GLU A 167 -7.74 3.03 3.32
N MET A 168 -7.12 3.37 4.46
CA MET A 168 -5.71 3.73 4.55
C MET A 168 -4.80 2.54 4.20
N LEU A 169 -5.10 1.35 4.72
CA LEU A 169 -4.34 0.13 4.44
C LEU A 169 -4.37 -0.21 2.95
N ALA A 170 -5.54 -0.10 2.31
CA ALA A 170 -5.69 -0.27 0.87
C ALA A 170 -4.96 0.82 0.07
N SER A 171 -5.03 2.07 0.53
CA SER A 171 -4.35 3.21 -0.12
C SER A 171 -2.83 3.03 -0.15
N ARG A 172 -2.25 2.44 0.90
CA ARG A 172 -0.83 2.07 0.92
C ARG A 172 -0.48 1.04 -0.15
N GLY A 173 -1.38 0.11 -0.47
CA GLY A 173 -1.20 -0.85 -1.56
C GLY A 173 -0.97 -0.19 -2.93
N PHE A 174 -1.69 0.89 -3.23
CA PHE A 174 -1.52 1.63 -4.49
C PHE A 174 -0.14 2.30 -4.61
N LEU A 175 0.45 2.72 -3.50
CA LEU A 175 1.79 3.28 -3.51
C LEU A 175 2.86 2.22 -3.88
N ARG A 176 2.66 0.94 -3.56
CA ARG A 176 3.57 -0.13 -4.01
C ARG A 176 3.56 -0.25 -5.54
N VAL A 177 2.38 -0.21 -6.14
CA VAL A 177 2.21 -0.20 -7.59
C VAL A 177 2.92 1.01 -8.20
N ALA A 178 2.77 2.19 -7.60
CA ALA A 178 3.46 3.40 -8.04
C ALA A 178 4.99 3.27 -7.96
N VAL A 179 5.53 2.67 -6.89
CA VAL A 179 6.96 2.39 -6.75
C VAL A 179 7.47 1.51 -7.88
N VAL A 180 6.71 0.48 -8.28
CA VAL A 180 7.15 -0.37 -9.39
C VAL A 180 7.11 0.37 -10.72
N HIS A 181 6.10 1.20 -10.97
CA HIS A 181 6.05 2.01 -12.19
C HIS A 181 7.18 3.04 -12.22
N LEU A 182 7.46 3.70 -11.10
CA LEU A 182 8.58 4.63 -10.98
C LEU A 182 9.93 3.91 -11.16
N THR A 183 10.05 2.68 -10.67
CA THR A 183 11.21 1.83 -10.92
C THR A 183 11.34 1.50 -12.40
N LEU A 184 10.25 1.13 -13.09
CA LEU A 184 10.33 0.85 -14.52
C LEU A 184 10.76 2.10 -15.32
N ILE A 185 10.23 3.27 -14.95
CA ILE A 185 10.55 4.54 -15.62
C ILE A 185 11.99 4.98 -15.34
N LEU A 186 12.35 5.15 -14.06
CA LEU A 186 13.69 5.60 -13.64
C LEU A 186 14.75 4.53 -13.91
N GLY A 187 14.36 3.28 -13.82
CA GLY A 187 15.22 2.16 -14.10
C GLY A 187 15.55 2.05 -15.58
N MET A 188 14.59 2.19 -16.51
CA MET A 188 14.89 2.26 -17.94
C MET A 188 15.82 3.45 -18.25
N PHE A 189 15.58 4.58 -17.61
CA PHE A 189 16.47 5.74 -17.72
C PHE A 189 17.89 5.42 -17.22
N ALA A 190 18.02 4.71 -16.08
CA ALA A 190 19.31 4.30 -15.55
C ALA A 190 20.06 3.34 -16.49
N VAL A 191 19.38 2.37 -17.12
CA VAL A 191 20.00 1.50 -18.14
C VAL A 191 20.44 2.30 -19.34
N ALA A 192 19.60 3.22 -19.83
CA ALA A 192 19.92 4.04 -20.99
C ALA A 192 21.18 4.90 -20.77
N VAL A 193 21.48 5.27 -19.52
CA VAL A 193 22.67 6.07 -19.16
C VAL A 193 23.88 5.21 -18.82
N THR A 194 23.70 4.04 -18.20
CA THR A 194 24.81 3.24 -17.63
C THR A 194 25.16 1.99 -18.42
N ASP A 195 24.34 1.62 -19.42
CA ASP A 195 24.44 0.40 -20.24
C ASP A 195 24.50 -0.91 -19.42
N ALA A 196 24.19 -0.82 -18.12
CA ALA A 196 24.31 -1.90 -17.15
C ALA A 196 22.91 -2.32 -16.65
N PRO A 197 22.49 -3.58 -16.90
CA PRO A 197 21.21 -4.10 -16.40
C PRO A 197 21.08 -4.10 -14.88
N SER A 198 22.19 -4.11 -14.15
CA SER A 198 22.23 -4.05 -12.68
C SER A 198 21.79 -2.69 -12.10
N ALA A 199 21.86 -1.60 -12.88
CA ALA A 199 21.45 -0.27 -12.44
C ALA A 199 19.92 -0.15 -12.19
N LEU A 200 19.11 -0.91 -12.94
CA LEU A 200 17.67 -1.07 -12.70
C LEU A 200 17.38 -1.52 -11.26
N PHE A 201 18.16 -2.48 -10.79
CA PHE A 201 17.94 -3.15 -9.51
C PHE A 201 18.39 -2.27 -8.34
N GLY A 202 19.47 -1.52 -8.49
CA GLY A 202 19.87 -0.51 -7.52
C GLY A 202 18.76 0.54 -7.31
N VAL A 203 18.20 1.05 -8.41
CA VAL A 203 17.08 2.00 -8.38
C VAL A 203 15.83 1.37 -7.76
N PHE A 204 15.49 0.14 -8.15
CA PHE A 204 14.36 -0.58 -7.58
C PHE A 204 14.46 -0.73 -6.05
N VAL A 205 15.60 -1.23 -5.57
CA VAL A 205 15.85 -1.45 -4.14
C VAL A 205 15.83 -0.13 -3.38
N ALA A 206 16.46 0.91 -3.93
CA ALA A 206 16.45 2.24 -3.33
C ALA A 206 15.03 2.80 -3.20
N LEU A 207 14.23 2.72 -4.28
CA LEU A 207 12.85 3.19 -4.29
C LEU A 207 11.94 2.37 -3.35
N LYS A 208 12.09 1.04 -3.32
CA LYS A 208 11.35 0.16 -2.40
C LYS A 208 11.67 0.46 -0.94
N THR A 209 12.95 0.67 -0.64
CA THR A 209 13.40 1.03 0.71
C THR A 209 12.87 2.40 1.11
N MET A 210 12.99 3.39 0.22
CA MET A 210 12.46 4.74 0.43
C MET A 210 10.94 4.74 0.63
N TYR A 211 10.20 3.90 -0.10
CA TYR A 211 8.77 3.72 0.10
C TYR A 211 8.44 3.06 1.45
N SER A 212 9.21 2.06 1.85
CA SER A 212 9.01 1.41 3.15
C SER A 212 9.26 2.38 4.30
N LEU A 213 10.29 3.22 4.18
CA LEU A 213 10.53 4.33 5.10
C LEU A 213 9.36 5.33 5.08
N SER A 214 8.89 5.76 3.89
CA SER A 214 7.80 6.74 3.78
C SER A 214 6.47 6.24 4.33
N ALA A 215 6.18 4.93 4.23
CA ALA A 215 5.00 4.31 4.82
C ALA A 215 5.07 4.19 6.36
N THR A 216 6.27 4.31 6.95
CA THR A 216 6.49 4.33 8.40
C THR A 216 6.31 5.73 8.98
N PHE A 217 6.52 6.78 8.16
CA PHE A 217 6.25 8.15 8.59
C PHE A 217 4.73 8.36 8.77
N PRO A 218 4.30 8.99 9.88
CA PRO A 218 2.91 9.37 10.07
C PRO A 218 2.46 10.20 8.87
N GLN A 219 1.31 9.87 8.28
CA GLN A 219 0.73 10.71 7.24
C GLN A 219 0.40 12.06 7.86
N TRP A 220 1.27 13.03 7.63
CA TRP A 220 1.14 14.39 8.12
C TRP A 220 -0.05 15.04 7.40
N GLU A 221 -1.21 15.05 8.06
CA GLU A 221 -2.42 15.75 7.61
C GLU A 221 -2.58 17.05 8.44
N PRO A 222 -1.89 18.15 8.10
CA PRO A 222 -1.95 19.36 8.90
C PRO A 222 -3.35 19.98 8.82
N ALA A 223 -3.85 20.42 9.96
CA ALA A 223 -5.16 21.06 10.06
C ALA A 223 -5.24 22.37 9.25
N THR A 224 -4.10 23.05 9.11
CA THR A 224 -3.93 24.28 8.33
C THR A 224 -2.82 24.11 7.29
N PRO A 225 -2.95 24.72 6.10
CA PRO A 225 -1.90 24.61 5.09
C PRO A 225 -0.60 25.27 5.57
N PRO A 226 0.57 24.69 5.25
CA PRO A 226 1.85 25.34 5.51
C PRO A 226 1.94 26.70 4.82
N ARG A 227 2.45 27.72 5.54
CA ARG A 227 2.50 29.11 5.04
C ARG A 227 3.29 29.29 3.73
N TRP A 228 4.23 28.41 3.42
CA TRP A 228 4.98 28.44 2.16
C TRP A 228 4.14 27.90 1.00
N LEU A 229 3.34 26.86 1.24
CA LEU A 229 2.49 26.22 0.24
C LEU A 229 1.35 27.14 -0.14
N SER A 230 0.72 27.77 0.86
CA SER A 230 -0.21 28.88 0.69
C SER A 230 0.34 29.99 -0.21
N ARG A 231 1.56 30.47 0.07
CA ARG A 231 2.20 31.53 -0.72
C ARG A 231 2.49 31.11 -2.15
N ALA A 232 2.88 29.86 -2.37
CA ALA A 232 3.14 29.34 -3.70
C ALA A 232 1.84 29.15 -4.51
N MET A 233 0.83 28.53 -3.90
CA MET A 233 -0.44 28.20 -4.56
C MET A 233 -1.31 29.42 -4.85
N ASN A 234 -1.33 30.40 -3.95
CA ASN A 234 -2.04 31.68 -4.18
C ASN A 234 -1.35 32.56 -5.24
N ARG A 235 -0.12 32.24 -5.65
CA ARG A 235 0.62 32.93 -6.72
C ARG A 235 0.36 32.34 -8.11
N ILE A 236 -0.20 31.14 -8.19
CA ILE A 236 -0.52 30.46 -9.46
C ILE A 236 -1.90 30.94 -9.93
N PRO A 237 -2.00 31.68 -11.05
CA PRO A 237 -3.29 32.07 -11.59
C PRO A 237 -3.92 30.84 -12.24
N GLY A 238 -4.95 30.25 -11.61
CA GLY A 238 -5.76 29.21 -12.26
C GLY A 238 -6.34 28.07 -11.43
N ALA A 239 -6.23 28.05 -10.09
CA ALA A 239 -6.74 26.91 -9.34
C ALA A 239 -8.29 26.80 -9.34
N ARG A 240 -9.01 27.93 -9.36
CA ARG A 240 -10.45 28.15 -9.67
C ARG A 240 -10.85 29.59 -9.24
N PRO A 241 -11.86 30.23 -9.85
CA PRO A 241 -12.17 31.64 -9.58
C PRO A 241 -12.76 31.83 -8.16
N GLY A 242 -12.20 32.77 -7.39
CA GLY A 242 -12.90 33.40 -6.25
C GLY A 242 -12.67 32.82 -4.84
N LEU A 243 -11.76 31.86 -4.64
CA LEU A 243 -11.40 31.35 -3.29
C LEU A 243 -9.88 31.32 -3.09
N THR A 244 -9.44 31.57 -1.86
CA THR A 244 -8.04 31.41 -1.44
C THR A 244 -7.69 29.93 -1.25
N PHE A 245 -6.40 29.58 -1.35
CA PHE A 245 -5.93 28.21 -1.11
C PHE A 245 -6.28 27.72 0.29
N GLU A 246 -6.29 28.61 1.29
CA GLU A 246 -6.67 28.33 2.67
C GLU A 246 -8.13 27.90 2.79
N GLU A 247 -9.04 28.62 2.14
CA GLU A 247 -10.46 28.30 2.13
C GLU A 247 -10.72 26.99 1.39
N GLN A 248 -9.98 26.75 0.30
CA GLN A 248 -10.05 25.48 -0.42
C GLN A 248 -9.56 24.32 0.44
N TRP A 249 -8.41 24.46 1.10
CA TRP A 249 -7.89 23.47 2.03
C TRP A 249 -8.90 23.16 3.14
N ALA A 250 -9.48 24.19 3.75
CA ALA A 250 -10.47 24.02 4.80
C ALA A 250 -11.74 23.31 4.29
N LYS A 251 -12.21 23.65 3.08
CA LYS A 251 -13.35 23.01 2.44
C LYS A 251 -13.08 21.54 2.14
N ASP A 252 -11.95 21.24 1.50
CA ASP A 252 -11.56 19.87 1.14
C ASP A 252 -11.42 19.00 2.40
N ARG A 253 -10.86 19.54 3.50
CA ARG A 253 -10.77 18.85 4.79
C ARG A 253 -12.14 18.59 5.42
N ARG A 254 -13.05 19.56 5.39
CA ARG A 254 -14.43 19.39 5.91
C ARG A 254 -15.20 18.34 5.10
N ASP A 255 -15.08 18.40 3.79
CA ASP A 255 -15.73 17.46 2.88
C ASP A 255 -15.19 16.04 3.04
N GLU A 256 -13.87 15.89 3.20
CA GLU A 256 -13.23 14.61 3.47
C GLU A 256 -13.62 14.05 4.84
N ALA A 257 -13.70 14.88 5.88
CA ALA A 257 -14.19 14.46 7.20
C ALA A 257 -15.65 13.99 7.15
N ALA A 258 -16.52 14.71 6.42
CA ALA A 258 -17.91 14.33 6.23
C ALA A 258 -18.05 13.00 5.45
N ARG A 259 -17.20 12.78 4.44
CA ARG A 259 -17.13 11.52 3.68
C ARG A 259 -16.74 10.35 4.59
N ARG A 260 -15.66 10.50 5.36
CA ARG A 260 -15.18 9.48 6.32
C ARG A 260 -16.28 9.13 7.32
N LYS A 261 -16.96 10.13 7.89
CA LYS A 261 -18.08 9.91 8.81
C LYS A 261 -19.22 9.10 8.17
N LYS A 262 -19.61 9.43 6.93
CA LYS A 262 -20.65 8.69 6.20
C LYS A 262 -20.24 7.24 5.91
N ASN A 263 -18.99 7.00 5.57
CA ASN A 263 -18.50 5.63 5.31
C ASN A 263 -18.43 4.79 6.60
N GLU A 264 -18.24 5.44 7.76
CA GLU A 264 -18.18 4.82 9.09
C GLU A 264 -19.56 4.50 9.69
N GLU A 265 -20.65 5.04 9.13
CA GLU A 265 -22.02 4.78 9.63
C GLU A 265 -22.30 3.27 9.63
N PRO A 266 -22.87 2.71 10.72
CA PRO A 266 -23.35 1.34 10.73
C PRO A 266 -24.32 1.12 9.57
N TRP A 267 -24.19 -0.02 8.89
CA TRP A 267 -25.12 -0.37 7.83
C TRP A 267 -26.48 -0.75 8.43
N SER A 268 -27.42 0.19 8.45
CA SER A 268 -28.81 -0.11 8.76
C SER A 268 -29.48 -0.72 7.52
N ALA A 269 -29.38 -2.05 7.40
CA ALA A 269 -30.23 -2.82 6.50
C ALA A 269 -31.69 -2.78 7.01
N VAL A 270 -32.31 -1.60 7.04
CA VAL A 270 -33.77 -1.53 7.18
C VAL A 270 -34.33 -1.90 5.81
N ARG A 271 -34.87 -3.12 5.78
CA ARG A 271 -35.59 -3.78 4.69
C ARG A 271 -36.32 -2.78 3.79
N ARG A 272 -36.07 -2.88 2.50
CA ARG A 272 -37.09 -2.67 1.47
C ARG A 272 -37.17 -3.95 0.66
#